data_AF-A0A2J7R8V5-F1
#
_entry.id   AF-A0A2J7R8V5-F1
#
_cell.length_a   1.000
_cell.length_b   1.000
_cell.length_c   1.000
_cell.angle_alpha   90.00
_cell.angle_beta   90.00
_cell.angle_gamma   90.00
#
_symmetry.space_group_name_H-M   'P 1'
#
loop_
_entity.id
_entity.type
_entity.pdbx_description
1 polymer ?
#
loop_
_entity_poly.entity_id
_entity_poly.type
_entity_poly.pdbx_seq_one_letter_code
_entity_poly.pdbx_strand_id
1 'polypeptide(L)'
;MVVHDAVVNFRFQTVESLWIEFWGSQDNNNGDEYDESRYLSKTKLYLLCQCKPVQQFVQRVDCLFHQILVNVLIPDVLIPIPSSEIQEIRNFANGLVSYLKRVMANCPNEIMHIKISAASTLAQTLRRYSSLNQLAQAARTVLQNSPLKLQMLVDLNKVDFLSIQDQASWVYQCDVSMVQQLEVAFKNILHEQTSLEQWAAWLKNVVSQVLKQYEGKPDFAKAARQFLLKWSFYSSLVIREMALRNVASFGCFHAIRLLYDEYMFFVIEHKVAQATGETPIAVMGWKYNNNPNNVGDFIQLGPRNAGRKMASRTLAVGTDEASHHAVATKRLKIG
;
A
#
# COMPACT_ATOMS: atom_id res chain seq x y z
N MET A 1 7.60 -8.50 -28.68
CA MET A 1 7.73 -7.15 -29.28
C MET A 1 6.38 -6.42 -29.33
N VAL A 2 5.30 -7.06 -29.80
CA VAL A 2 3.96 -6.43 -29.96
C VAL A 2 3.34 -5.89 -28.67
N VAL A 3 3.35 -6.65 -27.57
CA VAL A 3 2.73 -6.21 -26.30
C VAL A 3 3.48 -5.02 -25.68
N HIS A 4 4.82 -5.05 -25.72
CA HIS A 4 5.65 -3.94 -25.23
C HIS A 4 5.39 -2.66 -26.03
N ASP A 5 5.40 -2.76 -27.36
CA ASP A 5 5.10 -1.63 -28.25
C ASP A 5 3.67 -1.09 -28.04
N ALA A 6 2.69 -1.98 -27.87
CA ALA A 6 1.32 -1.57 -27.57
C ALA A 6 1.21 -0.80 -26.26
N VAL A 7 1.89 -1.25 -25.20
CA VAL A 7 1.84 -0.61 -23.87
C VAL A 7 2.57 0.73 -23.87
N VAL A 8 3.76 0.83 -24.48
CA VAL A 8 4.52 2.08 -24.60
C VAL A 8 3.73 3.14 -25.35
N ASN A 9 2.96 2.74 -26.37
CA ASN A 9 2.14 3.64 -27.17
C ASN A 9 0.70 3.75 -26.68
N PHE A 10 0.38 3.28 -25.47
CA PHE A 10 -0.96 3.29 -24.87
C PHE A 10 -2.07 2.65 -25.74
N ARG A 11 -1.72 1.73 -26.63
CA ARG A 11 -2.63 0.95 -27.48
C ARG A 11 -3.18 -0.25 -26.72
N PHE A 12 -3.88 0.00 -25.61
CA PHE A 12 -4.42 -1.06 -24.75
C PHE A 12 -5.42 -1.98 -25.46
N GLN A 13 -6.10 -1.48 -26.50
CA GLN A 13 -6.97 -2.30 -27.36
C GLN A 13 -6.22 -3.47 -28.00
N THR A 14 -4.95 -3.29 -28.38
CA THR A 14 -4.13 -4.38 -28.95
C THR A 14 -3.84 -5.45 -27.91
N VAL A 15 -3.61 -5.07 -26.65
CA VAL A 15 -3.41 -6.00 -25.54
C VAL A 15 -4.69 -6.81 -25.31
N GLU A 16 -5.85 -6.16 -25.34
CA GLU A 16 -7.15 -6.82 -25.24
C GLU A 16 -7.38 -7.82 -26.38
N SER A 17 -7.11 -7.43 -27.63
CA SER A 17 -7.24 -8.31 -28.80
C SER A 17 -6.37 -9.56 -28.68
N LEU A 18 -5.12 -9.43 -28.19
CA LEU A 18 -4.23 -10.56 -27.98
C LEU A 18 -4.74 -11.52 -26.90
N TRP A 19 -5.35 -11.01 -25.82
CA TRP A 19 -5.97 -11.86 -24.82
C TRP A 19 -7.22 -12.56 -25.36
N ILE A 20 -8.04 -11.87 -26.16
CA ILE A 20 -9.20 -12.45 -26.84
C ILE A 20 -8.76 -13.59 -27.75
N GLU A 21 -7.72 -13.39 -28.55
CA GLU A 21 -7.17 -14.41 -29.42
C GLU A 21 -6.67 -15.62 -28.62
N PHE A 22 -5.91 -15.40 -27.54
CA PHE A 22 -5.31 -16.49 -26.77
C PHE A 22 -6.31 -17.29 -25.91
N TRP A 23 -7.18 -16.61 -25.15
CA TRP A 23 -8.10 -17.26 -24.21
C TRP A 23 -9.50 -17.46 -24.80
N GLY A 24 -9.93 -16.53 -25.65
CA GLY A 24 -11.30 -16.43 -26.16
C GLY A 24 -11.57 -17.25 -27.42
N SER A 25 -10.56 -17.58 -28.25
CA SER A 25 -10.78 -18.36 -29.48
C SER A 25 -11.40 -19.71 -29.13
N GLN A 26 -12.63 -19.98 -29.57
CA GLN A 26 -13.15 -21.35 -29.52
C GLN A 26 -12.22 -22.27 -30.29
N ASP A 27 -12.18 -23.55 -29.93
CA ASP A 27 -11.47 -24.57 -30.70
C ASP A 27 -11.72 -24.30 -32.18
N ASN A 28 -10.64 -24.09 -32.94
CA ASN A 28 -10.73 -24.08 -34.40
C ASN A 28 -11.25 -25.47 -34.79
N ASN A 29 -12.56 -25.62 -34.88
CA ASN A 29 -13.27 -26.77 -35.44
C ASN A 29 -13.07 -26.86 -36.96
N ASN A 30 -11.94 -26.38 -37.47
CA ASN A 30 -11.46 -26.74 -38.78
C ASN A 30 -10.67 -28.02 -38.60
N GLY A 31 -11.39 -29.13 -38.69
CA GLY A 31 -10.80 -30.43 -38.92
C GLY A 31 -9.81 -30.36 -40.08
N ASP A 32 -8.76 -31.14 -39.92
CA ASP A 32 -7.96 -31.74 -41.00
C ASP A 32 -6.68 -31.05 -41.48
N GLU A 33 -6.14 -30.03 -40.81
CA GLU A 33 -4.75 -29.58 -41.09
C GLU A 33 -4.00 -28.96 -39.89
N TYR A 34 -4.31 -29.37 -38.66
CA TYR A 34 -3.51 -29.00 -37.49
C TYR A 34 -2.36 -29.99 -37.29
N ASP A 35 -1.13 -29.55 -37.55
CA ASP A 35 0.07 -30.28 -37.13
C ASP A 35 0.10 -30.34 -35.60
N GLU A 36 -0.46 -31.41 -35.01
CA GLU A 36 -0.52 -31.66 -33.57
C GLU A 36 0.87 -31.64 -32.91
N SER A 37 1.95 -31.73 -33.69
CA SER A 37 3.32 -31.65 -33.19
C SER A 37 3.79 -30.21 -32.88
N ARG A 38 3.08 -29.18 -33.39
CA ARG A 38 3.48 -27.77 -33.28
C ARG A 38 2.58 -26.90 -32.40
N TYR A 39 1.36 -27.34 -32.08
CA TYR A 39 0.38 -26.51 -31.37
C TYR A 39 -0.30 -27.23 -30.20
N LEU A 40 -0.48 -26.53 -29.09
CA LEU A 40 -1.17 -27.02 -27.89
C LEU A 40 -2.69 -26.81 -28.04
N SER A 41 -3.47 -27.89 -28.00
CA SER A 41 -4.94 -27.80 -28.05
C SER A 41 -5.53 -27.15 -26.78
N LYS A 42 -6.71 -26.55 -26.88
CA LYS A 42 -7.37 -25.86 -25.76
C LYS A 42 -7.71 -26.81 -24.61
N THR A 43 -8.14 -28.04 -24.93
CA THR A 43 -8.35 -29.10 -23.93
C THR A 43 -7.06 -29.42 -23.17
N LYS A 44 -5.94 -29.63 -23.88
CA LYS A 44 -4.64 -29.90 -23.25
C LYS A 44 -4.18 -28.71 -22.41
N LEU A 45 -4.36 -27.48 -22.89
CA LEU A 45 -4.09 -26.25 -22.14
C LEU A 45 -4.91 -26.17 -20.84
N TYR A 46 -6.20 -26.46 -20.91
CA TYR A 46 -7.07 -26.41 -19.73
C TYR A 46 -6.71 -27.46 -18.68
N LEU A 47 -6.33 -28.68 -19.12
CA LEU A 47 -5.80 -29.70 -18.22
C LEU A 47 -4.48 -29.24 -17.55
N LEU A 48 -3.57 -28.63 -18.31
CA LEU A 48 -2.34 -28.06 -17.74
C LEU A 48 -2.63 -26.95 -16.74
N CYS A 49 -3.62 -26.09 -17.01
CA CYS A 49 -4.05 -25.03 -16.10
C CYS A 49 -4.63 -25.54 -14.77
N GLN A 50 -4.99 -26.83 -14.66
CA GLN A 50 -5.40 -27.46 -13.41
C GLN A 50 -4.20 -27.98 -12.60
N CYS A 51 -3.02 -28.12 -13.21
CA CYS A 51 -1.83 -28.56 -12.51
C CYS A 51 -1.28 -27.44 -11.61
N LYS A 52 -1.15 -27.70 -10.30
CA LYS A 52 -0.62 -26.72 -9.32
C LYS A 52 0.74 -26.11 -9.71
N PRO A 53 1.74 -26.86 -10.21
CA PRO A 53 3.01 -26.25 -10.63
C PRO A 53 2.84 -25.25 -11.78
N VAL A 54 1.94 -25.52 -12.72
CA VAL A 54 1.63 -24.62 -13.84
C VAL A 54 0.93 -23.36 -13.33
N GLN A 55 -0.03 -23.50 -12.42
CA GLN A 55 -0.70 -22.38 -11.77
C GLN A 55 0.29 -21.44 -11.05
N GLN A 56 1.21 -22.01 -10.27
CA GLN A 56 2.27 -21.25 -9.58
C GLN A 56 3.22 -20.57 -10.57
N PHE A 57 3.60 -21.26 -11.64
CA PHE A 57 4.42 -20.69 -12.71
C PHE A 57 3.71 -19.50 -13.37
N VAL A 58 2.44 -19.66 -13.76
CA VAL A 58 1.64 -18.58 -14.38
C VAL A 58 1.53 -17.38 -13.45
N GLN A 59 1.24 -17.60 -12.17
CA GLN A 59 1.18 -16.52 -11.18
C GLN A 59 2.50 -15.73 -11.11
N ARG A 60 3.64 -16.44 -11.04
CA ARG A 60 4.97 -15.81 -10.97
C ARG A 60 5.28 -15.01 -12.23
N VAL A 61 5.01 -15.57 -13.40
CA VAL A 61 5.24 -14.90 -14.69
C VAL A 61 4.34 -13.68 -14.83
N ASP A 62 3.08 -13.76 -14.41
CA ASP A 62 2.16 -12.61 -14.42
C ASP A 62 2.66 -11.50 -13.50
N CYS A 63 3.12 -11.82 -12.29
CA CYS A 63 3.69 -10.82 -11.37
C CYS A 63 4.93 -10.11 -11.96
N LEU A 64 5.80 -10.85 -12.66
CA LEU A 64 6.97 -10.27 -13.35
C LEU A 64 6.54 -9.39 -14.52
N PHE A 65 5.64 -9.89 -15.36
CA PHE A 65 5.13 -9.19 -16.52
C PHE A 65 4.39 -7.90 -16.11
N HIS A 66 3.50 -7.97 -15.12
CA HIS A 66 2.81 -6.81 -14.59
C HIS A 66 3.78 -5.78 -14.00
N GLN A 67 4.89 -6.21 -13.37
CA GLN A 67 5.87 -5.27 -12.84
C GLN A 67 6.57 -4.50 -13.98
N ILE A 68 6.86 -5.18 -15.08
CA ILE A 68 7.40 -4.53 -16.29
C ILE A 68 6.39 -3.50 -16.81
N LEU A 69 5.09 -3.83 -16.88
CA LEU A 69 4.06 -2.89 -17.30
C LEU A 69 4.03 -1.64 -16.43
N VAL A 70 4.09 -1.80 -15.11
CA VAL A 70 4.13 -0.66 -14.18
C VAL A 70 5.37 0.20 -14.42
N ASN A 71 6.55 -0.40 -14.58
CA ASN A 71 7.79 0.34 -14.81
C ASN A 71 7.82 1.06 -16.17
N VAL A 72 7.13 0.54 -17.18
CA VAL A 72 6.99 1.19 -18.49
C VAL A 72 6.00 2.35 -18.43
N LEU A 73 4.85 2.14 -17.80
CA LEU A 73 3.77 3.14 -17.76
C LEU A 73 4.05 4.28 -16.76
N ILE A 74 4.71 3.97 -15.64
CA ILE A 74 5.03 4.93 -14.58
C ILE A 74 6.48 4.68 -14.11
N PRO A 75 7.47 5.10 -14.91
CA PRO A 75 8.88 4.82 -14.63
C PRO A 75 9.40 5.53 -13.37
N ASP A 76 8.91 6.75 -13.11
CA ASP A 76 9.19 7.48 -11.88
C ASP A 76 7.95 8.22 -11.40
N VAL A 77 7.50 7.89 -10.19
CA VAL A 77 6.33 8.50 -9.56
C VAL A 77 6.53 9.98 -9.25
N LEU A 78 7.75 10.51 -9.25
CA LEU A 78 8.01 11.93 -8.99
C LEU A 78 8.02 12.78 -10.27
N ILE A 79 8.32 12.19 -11.43
CA ILE A 79 8.43 12.94 -12.70
C ILE A 79 7.02 13.22 -13.25
N PRO A 80 6.71 14.47 -13.67
CA PRO A 80 5.39 14.78 -14.22
C PRO A 80 5.03 13.88 -15.42
N ILE A 81 3.85 13.25 -15.35
CA ILE A 81 3.25 12.52 -16.48
C ILE A 81 2.09 13.37 -17.03
N PRO A 82 1.97 13.55 -18.35
CA PRO A 82 0.85 14.26 -18.96
C PRO A 82 -0.52 13.73 -18.49
N SER A 83 -1.48 14.65 -18.25
CA SER A 83 -2.81 14.28 -17.76
C SER A 83 -3.57 13.32 -18.67
N SER A 84 -3.36 13.42 -19.99
CA SER A 84 -3.93 12.49 -20.98
C SER A 84 -3.41 11.07 -20.77
N GLU A 85 -2.10 10.88 -20.60
CA GLU A 85 -1.48 9.57 -20.36
C GLU A 85 -1.92 8.98 -19.02
N ILE A 86 -1.99 9.80 -17.95
CA ILE A 86 -2.55 9.36 -16.66
C ILE A 86 -3.99 8.86 -16.81
N GLN A 87 -4.81 9.53 -17.63
CA GLN A 87 -6.18 9.12 -17.86
C GLN A 87 -6.25 7.79 -18.63
N GLU A 88 -5.40 7.59 -19.64
CA GLU A 88 -5.30 6.31 -20.36
C GLU A 88 -4.88 5.15 -19.43
N ILE A 89 -3.88 5.37 -18.57
CA ILE A 89 -3.47 4.37 -17.56
C ILE A 89 -4.62 4.02 -16.63
N ARG A 90 -5.36 5.03 -16.16
CA ARG A 90 -6.52 4.82 -15.28
C ARG A 90 -7.67 4.11 -15.97
N ASN A 91 -7.96 4.46 -17.23
CA ASN A 91 -8.98 3.79 -18.05
C ASN A 91 -8.64 2.30 -18.21
N PHE A 92 -7.40 1.99 -18.60
CA PHE A 92 -6.91 0.62 -18.70
C PHE A 92 -7.05 -0.12 -17.36
N ALA A 93 -6.58 0.46 -16.25
CA ALA A 93 -6.67 -0.14 -14.93
C ALA A 93 -8.12 -0.40 -14.46
N ASN A 94 -9.08 0.42 -14.87
CA ASN A 94 -10.49 0.27 -14.51
C ASN A 94 -11.18 -0.85 -15.31
N GLY A 95 -10.83 -1.01 -16.59
CA GLY A 95 -11.38 -2.06 -17.44
C GLY A 95 -10.70 -3.42 -17.29
N LEU A 96 -9.40 -3.44 -16.96
CA LEU A 96 -8.53 -4.62 -16.96
C LEU A 96 -9.18 -5.89 -16.39
N VAL A 97 -9.74 -5.81 -15.19
CA VAL A 97 -10.31 -6.97 -14.50
C VAL A 97 -11.58 -7.48 -15.19
N SER A 98 -12.44 -6.57 -15.66
CA SER A 98 -13.71 -6.95 -16.30
C SER A 98 -13.49 -7.55 -17.69
N TYR A 99 -12.52 -7.02 -18.44
CA TYR A 99 -12.09 -7.60 -19.72
C TYR A 99 -11.55 -9.01 -19.53
N LEU A 100 -10.58 -9.19 -18.62
CA LEU A 100 -9.96 -10.50 -18.40
C LEU A 100 -10.97 -11.56 -17.95
N LYS A 101 -11.91 -11.19 -17.06
CA LYS A 101 -13.01 -12.09 -16.64
C LYS A 101 -13.85 -12.56 -17.81
N ARG A 102 -14.20 -11.65 -18.73
CA ARG A 102 -15.03 -11.95 -19.89
C ARG A 102 -14.33 -12.92 -20.83
N VAL A 103 -13.06 -12.66 -21.13
CA VAL A 103 -12.31 -13.47 -22.10
C VAL A 103 -11.98 -14.86 -21.53
N MET A 104 -11.74 -14.95 -20.23
CA MET A 104 -11.45 -16.22 -19.55
C MET A 104 -12.69 -16.99 -19.08
N ALA A 105 -13.91 -16.60 -19.49
CA ALA A 105 -15.15 -17.18 -18.97
C ALA A 105 -15.26 -18.71 -19.09
N ASN A 106 -14.58 -19.30 -20.08
CA ASN A 106 -14.58 -20.74 -20.34
C ASN A 106 -13.34 -21.46 -19.78
N CYS A 107 -12.46 -20.78 -19.05
CA CYS A 107 -11.25 -21.37 -18.46
C CYS A 107 -11.57 -22.08 -17.13
N PRO A 108 -10.71 -23.01 -16.68
CA PRO A 108 -10.83 -23.58 -15.33
C PRO A 108 -10.84 -22.49 -14.25
N ASN A 109 -11.66 -22.67 -13.22
CA ASN A 109 -11.90 -21.65 -12.21
C ASN A 109 -10.62 -21.23 -11.46
N GLU A 110 -9.76 -22.19 -11.14
CA GLU A 110 -8.54 -21.96 -10.37
C GLU A 110 -7.58 -21.02 -11.11
N ILE A 111 -7.33 -21.27 -12.40
CA ILE A 111 -6.45 -20.41 -13.19
C ILE A 111 -7.07 -19.03 -13.44
N MET A 112 -8.40 -18.98 -13.63
CA MET A 112 -9.11 -17.72 -13.76
C MET A 112 -8.96 -16.90 -12.47
N HIS A 113 -9.15 -17.49 -11.30
CA HIS A 113 -8.95 -16.79 -10.01
C HIS A 113 -7.54 -16.23 -9.86
N ILE A 114 -6.50 -16.99 -10.23
CA ILE A 114 -5.10 -16.53 -10.18
C ILE A 114 -4.89 -15.33 -11.10
N LYS A 115 -5.32 -15.43 -12.36
CA LYS A 115 -5.21 -14.37 -13.37
C LYS A 115 -5.95 -13.11 -12.95
N ILE A 116 -7.18 -13.25 -12.44
CA ILE A 116 -7.99 -12.13 -11.95
C ILE A 116 -7.37 -11.47 -10.71
N SER A 117 -6.81 -12.25 -9.77
CA SER A 117 -6.11 -11.72 -8.60
C SER A 117 -4.87 -10.91 -9.00
N ALA A 118 -4.05 -11.45 -9.91
CA ALA A 118 -2.87 -10.77 -10.44
C ALA A 118 -3.24 -9.48 -11.20
N ALA A 119 -4.26 -9.53 -12.05
CA ALA A 119 -4.76 -8.37 -12.80
C ALA A 119 -5.37 -7.30 -11.88
N SER A 120 -6.07 -7.70 -10.81
CA SER A 120 -6.60 -6.77 -9.80
C SER A 120 -5.47 -6.03 -9.07
N THR A 121 -4.38 -6.74 -8.76
CA THR A 121 -3.20 -6.16 -8.13
C THR A 121 -2.50 -5.17 -9.06
N LEU A 122 -2.36 -5.50 -10.36
CA LEU A 122 -1.85 -4.56 -11.37
C LEU A 122 -2.72 -3.31 -11.46
N ALA A 123 -4.04 -3.47 -11.63
CA ALA A 123 -4.99 -2.37 -11.72
C ALA A 123 -4.90 -1.42 -10.52
N GLN A 124 -4.84 -1.97 -9.30
CA GLN A 124 -4.71 -1.17 -8.10
C GLN A 124 -3.36 -0.45 -8.03
N THR A 125 -2.27 -1.13 -8.41
CA THR A 125 -0.93 -0.54 -8.39
C THR A 125 -0.84 0.64 -9.36
N LEU A 126 -1.35 0.49 -10.60
CA LEU A 126 -1.43 1.57 -11.58
C LEU A 126 -2.23 2.76 -11.04
N ARG A 127 -3.43 2.52 -10.48
CA ARG A 127 -4.23 3.59 -9.87
C ARG A 127 -3.48 4.33 -8.76
N ARG A 128 -2.82 3.59 -7.86
CA ARG A 128 -2.09 4.19 -6.74
C ARG A 128 -0.88 4.98 -7.22
N TYR A 129 -0.08 4.45 -8.14
CA TYR A 129 1.08 5.15 -8.67
C TYR A 129 0.70 6.37 -9.50
N SER A 130 -0.38 6.31 -10.28
CA SER A 130 -0.91 7.49 -10.97
C SER A 130 -1.38 8.57 -9.99
N SER A 131 -2.04 8.19 -8.89
CA SER A 131 -2.44 9.13 -7.84
C SER A 131 -1.24 9.70 -7.09
N LEU A 132 -0.25 8.88 -6.76
CA LEU A 132 1.01 9.31 -6.16
C LEU A 132 1.74 10.31 -7.06
N ASN A 133 1.75 10.07 -8.39
CA ASN A 133 2.31 11.01 -9.34
C ASN A 133 1.63 12.38 -9.29
N GLN A 134 0.30 12.41 -9.25
CA GLN A 134 -0.46 13.66 -9.13
C GLN A 134 -0.21 14.38 -7.80
N LEU A 135 -0.14 13.63 -6.68
CA LEU A 135 0.22 14.18 -5.37
C LEU A 135 1.63 14.78 -5.39
N ALA A 136 2.59 14.10 -6.04
CA ALA A 136 3.95 14.60 -6.22
C ALA A 136 3.96 15.93 -6.99
N GLN A 137 3.15 16.06 -8.05
CA GLN A 137 3.04 17.32 -8.79
C GLN A 137 2.41 18.45 -7.96
N ALA A 138 1.35 18.15 -7.21
CA ALA A 138 0.72 19.13 -6.33
C ALA A 138 1.70 19.63 -5.25
N ALA A 139 2.46 18.71 -4.63
CA ALA A 139 3.46 19.06 -3.63
C ALA A 139 4.65 19.84 -4.23
N ARG A 140 5.06 19.53 -5.47
CA ARG A 140 6.11 20.28 -6.16
C ARG A 140 5.77 21.77 -6.24
N THR A 141 4.52 22.09 -6.59
CA THR A 141 4.03 23.49 -6.62
C THR A 141 4.09 24.15 -5.24
N VAL A 142 3.76 23.42 -4.17
CA VAL A 142 3.88 23.91 -2.79
C VAL A 142 5.34 24.21 -2.43
N LEU A 143 6.26 23.29 -2.75
CA LEU A 143 7.69 23.42 -2.42
C LEU A 143 8.41 24.51 -3.22
N GLN A 144 7.90 24.85 -4.42
CA GLN A 144 8.43 25.95 -5.24
C GLN A 144 7.90 27.32 -4.79
N ASN A 145 6.81 27.37 -4.02
CA ASN A 145 6.21 28.61 -3.54
C ASN A 145 6.91 29.11 -2.27
N SER A 146 7.92 29.98 -2.43
CA SER A 146 8.76 30.46 -1.32
C SER A 146 7.99 31.18 -0.20
N PRO A 147 7.06 32.13 -0.48
CA PRO A 147 6.24 32.74 0.57
C PRO A 147 5.43 31.70 1.37
N LEU A 148 4.87 30.70 0.69
CA LEU A 148 4.11 29.64 1.32
C LEU A 148 5.00 28.76 2.21
N LYS A 149 6.20 28.39 1.76
CA LYS A 149 7.16 27.64 2.59
C LYS A 149 7.55 28.37 3.87
N LEU A 150 7.80 29.68 3.79
CA LEU A 150 8.11 30.50 4.97
C LEU A 150 6.94 30.53 5.95
N GLN A 151 5.71 30.69 5.44
CA GLN A 151 4.51 30.62 6.27
C GLN A 151 4.33 29.24 6.93
N MET A 152 4.60 28.16 6.18
CA MET A 152 4.60 26.79 6.71
C MET A 152 5.62 26.64 7.83
N LEU A 153 6.84 27.16 7.67
CA LEU A 153 7.88 27.10 8.71
C LEU A 153 7.45 27.86 9.99
N VAL A 154 6.86 29.05 9.84
CA VAL A 154 6.30 29.83 10.96
C VAL A 154 5.22 29.02 11.70
N ASP A 155 4.31 28.40 10.95
CA ASP A 155 3.22 27.62 11.54
C ASP A 155 3.72 26.30 12.17
N LEU A 156 4.73 25.66 11.59
CA LEU A 156 5.36 24.46 12.13
C LEU A 156 6.02 24.74 13.48
N ASN A 157 6.64 25.90 13.65
CA ASN A 157 7.24 26.31 14.92
C ASN A 157 6.20 26.56 16.04
N LYS A 158 4.92 26.68 15.70
CA LYS A 158 3.83 26.77 16.68
C LYS A 158 3.34 25.40 17.15
N VAL A 159 3.76 24.31 16.52
CA VAL A 159 3.33 22.95 16.88
C VAL A 159 4.08 22.49 18.13
N ASP A 160 3.32 21.94 19.10
CA ASP A 160 3.89 21.38 20.32
C ASP A 160 4.27 19.90 20.11
N PHE A 161 5.50 19.70 19.62
CA PHE A 161 6.04 18.36 19.38
C PHE A 161 6.26 17.55 20.66
N LEU A 162 6.41 18.19 21.82
CA LEU A 162 6.55 17.50 23.11
C LEU A 162 5.22 16.83 23.49
N SER A 163 4.11 17.56 23.40
CA SER A 163 2.76 16.99 23.63
C SER A 163 2.44 15.86 22.65
N ILE A 164 2.80 16.03 21.37
CA ILE A 164 2.64 14.95 20.37
C ILE A 164 3.46 13.71 20.76
N GLN A 165 4.71 13.92 21.19
CA GLN A 165 5.61 12.85 21.60
C GLN A 165 5.06 12.10 22.83
N ASP A 166 4.53 12.80 23.82
CA ASP A 166 3.94 12.19 25.02
C ASP A 166 2.72 11.33 24.66
N GLN A 167 1.85 11.83 23.79
CA GLN A 167 0.70 11.07 23.28
C GLN A 167 1.15 9.84 22.49
N ALA A 168 2.16 9.98 21.63
CA ALA A 168 2.68 8.87 20.84
C ALA A 168 3.34 7.79 21.71
N SER A 169 4.11 8.21 22.71
CA SER A 169 4.82 7.32 23.64
C SER A 169 3.87 6.45 24.46
N TRP A 170 2.64 6.91 24.69
CA TRP A 170 1.59 6.13 25.34
C TRP A 170 1.12 4.94 24.50
N VAL A 171 1.14 5.07 23.17
CA VAL A 171 0.67 4.04 22.23
C VAL A 171 1.78 3.07 21.86
N TYR A 172 2.98 3.58 21.58
CA TYR A 172 4.14 2.77 21.26
C TYR A 172 5.45 3.44 21.69
N GLN A 173 6.48 2.64 21.93
CA GLN A 173 7.83 3.15 22.18
C GLN A 173 8.37 3.80 20.91
N CYS A 174 8.39 5.13 20.93
CA CYS A 174 8.95 5.97 19.88
C CYS A 174 10.35 6.41 20.30
N ASP A 175 11.32 6.28 19.40
CA ASP A 175 12.66 6.81 19.63
C ASP A 175 12.60 8.34 19.58
N VAL A 176 12.68 8.97 20.75
CA VAL A 176 12.59 10.43 20.91
C VAL A 176 13.66 11.13 20.07
N SER A 177 14.86 10.55 19.99
CA SER A 177 15.97 11.13 19.23
C SER A 177 15.68 11.11 17.73
N MET A 178 15.07 10.03 17.23
CA MET A 178 14.65 9.91 15.83
C MET A 178 13.58 10.95 15.49
N VAL A 179 12.59 11.14 16.36
CA VAL A 179 11.53 12.12 16.13
C VAL A 179 12.08 13.54 16.09
N GLN A 180 12.96 13.91 17.03
CA GLN A 180 13.61 15.21 17.02
C GLN A 180 14.45 15.43 15.76
N GLN A 181 15.18 14.40 15.30
CA GLN A 181 15.92 14.47 14.03
C GLN A 181 15.00 14.67 12.83
N LEU A 182 13.84 13.99 12.80
CA LEU A 182 12.84 14.16 11.74
C LEU A 182 12.24 15.57 11.74
N GLU A 183 11.94 16.12 12.92
CA GLU A 183 11.44 17.49 13.06
C GLU A 183 12.46 18.51 12.54
N VAL A 184 13.71 18.43 13.00
CA VAL A 184 14.80 19.33 12.57
C VAL A 184 15.03 19.20 11.07
N ALA A 185 15.08 17.98 10.54
CA ALA A 185 15.26 17.76 9.11
C ALA A 185 14.10 18.34 8.30
N PHE A 186 12.85 18.17 8.75
CA PHE A 186 11.69 18.72 8.06
C PHE A 186 11.68 20.26 8.08
N LYS A 187 12.09 20.88 9.20
CA LYS A 187 12.29 22.34 9.28
C LYS A 187 13.35 22.82 8.28
N ASN A 188 14.49 22.12 8.19
CA ASN A 188 15.55 22.44 7.25
C ASN A 188 15.09 22.32 5.79
N ILE A 189 14.32 21.28 5.47
CA ILE A 189 13.74 21.10 4.12
C ILE A 189 12.86 22.28 3.72
N LEU A 190 12.02 22.79 4.64
CA LEU A 190 11.15 23.94 4.37
C LEU A 190 11.94 25.26 4.27
N HIS A 191 13.00 25.38 5.06
CA HIS A 191 13.87 26.56 5.06
C HIS A 191 14.74 26.65 3.81
N GLU A 192 15.28 25.53 3.34
CA GLU A 192 16.14 25.44 2.16
C GLU A 192 15.32 25.41 0.85
N GLN A 193 15.97 25.68 -0.28
CA GLN A 193 15.38 25.47 -1.62
C GLN A 193 15.46 23.99 -2.04
N THR A 194 14.99 23.11 -1.16
CA THR A 194 15.04 21.65 -1.36
C THR A 194 14.08 21.24 -2.47
N SER A 195 14.57 20.46 -3.44
CA SER A 195 13.73 19.89 -4.50
C SER A 195 12.85 18.74 -3.98
N LEU A 196 11.80 18.39 -4.72
CA LEU A 196 10.95 17.25 -4.36
C LEU A 196 11.75 15.94 -4.31
N GLU A 197 12.72 15.77 -5.20
CA GLU A 197 13.56 14.59 -5.32
C GLU A 197 14.53 14.47 -4.15
N GLN A 198 15.15 15.57 -3.73
CA GLN A 198 15.99 15.60 -2.52
C GLN A 198 15.16 15.25 -1.29
N TRP A 199 13.94 15.80 -1.21
CA TRP A 199 13.01 15.50 -0.15
C TRP A 199 12.59 14.02 -0.13
N ALA A 200 12.29 13.45 -1.30
CA ALA A 200 11.97 12.04 -1.45
C ALA A 200 13.16 11.12 -1.09
N ALA A 201 14.38 11.52 -1.45
CA ALA A 201 15.60 10.82 -1.04
C ALA A 201 15.79 10.82 0.48
N TRP A 202 15.47 11.93 1.16
CA TRP A 202 15.46 11.99 2.62
C TRP A 202 14.47 10.98 3.23
N LEU A 203 13.22 10.90 2.75
CA LEU A 203 12.28 9.88 3.23
C LEU A 203 12.79 8.45 3.01
N LYS A 204 13.41 8.15 1.85
CA LYS A 204 14.03 6.84 1.60
C LYS A 204 15.13 6.53 2.61
N ASN A 205 15.92 7.53 2.99
CA ASN A 205 16.97 7.38 3.99
C ASN A 205 16.39 7.13 5.38
N VAL A 206 15.32 7.82 5.76
CA VAL A 206 14.58 7.56 7.01
C VAL A 206 14.12 6.10 7.09
N VAL A 207 13.48 5.59 6.04
CA VAL A 207 13.07 4.17 5.98
C VAL A 207 14.28 3.24 6.09
N SER A 208 15.36 3.54 5.36
CA SER A 208 16.56 2.70 5.35
C SER A 208 17.23 2.66 6.73
N GLN A 209 17.30 3.79 7.44
CA GLN A 209 17.87 3.88 8.78
C GLN A 209 17.06 3.04 9.79
N VAL A 210 15.73 3.19 9.78
CA VAL A 210 14.84 2.46 10.69
C VAL A 210 14.89 0.95 10.44
N LEU A 211 14.94 0.54 9.17
CA LEU A 211 14.91 -0.86 8.78
C LEU A 211 16.27 -1.55 8.76
N LYS A 212 17.37 -0.81 8.85
CA LYS A 212 18.75 -1.34 8.80
C LYS A 212 18.97 -2.53 9.74
N GLN A 213 18.46 -2.44 10.98
CA GLN A 213 18.63 -3.49 11.99
C GLN A 213 17.84 -4.78 11.69
N TYR A 214 16.92 -4.75 10.73
CA TYR A 214 16.10 -5.89 10.31
C TYR A 214 16.59 -6.50 8.99
N GLU A 215 17.59 -5.91 8.34
CA GLU A 215 18.10 -6.40 7.05
C GLU A 215 18.57 -7.86 7.16
N GLY A 216 18.17 -8.69 6.18
CA GLY A 216 18.43 -10.12 6.16
C GLY A 216 17.64 -10.95 7.17
N LYS A 217 16.80 -10.34 8.02
CA LYS A 217 16.00 -11.06 9.01
C LYS A 217 14.59 -11.39 8.49
N PRO A 218 13.99 -12.51 8.92
CA PRO A 218 12.66 -12.92 8.47
C PRO A 218 11.53 -11.95 8.88
N ASP A 219 11.77 -11.14 9.91
CA ASP A 219 10.81 -10.15 10.42
C ASP A 219 10.88 -8.79 9.70
N PHE A 220 11.78 -8.61 8.71
CA PHE A 220 11.93 -7.34 7.96
C PHE A 220 10.59 -6.79 7.45
N ALA A 221 9.79 -7.64 6.81
CA ALA A 221 8.51 -7.23 6.26
C ALA A 221 7.49 -6.83 7.35
N LYS A 222 7.54 -7.49 8.52
CA LYS A 222 6.70 -7.15 9.68
C LYS A 222 7.14 -5.81 10.26
N ALA A 223 8.44 -5.60 10.46
CA ALA A 223 9.00 -4.34 10.95
C ALA A 223 8.69 -3.16 10.01
N ALA A 224 8.81 -3.35 8.70
CA ALA A 224 8.49 -2.34 7.70
C ALA A 224 7.02 -1.92 7.73
N ARG A 225 6.09 -2.88 7.85
CA ARG A 225 4.66 -2.58 8.01
C ARG A 225 4.35 -1.90 9.33
N GLN A 226 5.00 -2.31 10.43
CA GLN A 226 4.85 -1.63 11.72
C GLN A 226 5.36 -0.20 11.66
N PHE A 227 6.45 0.06 10.94
CA PHE A 227 6.96 1.41 10.75
C PHE A 227 5.96 2.29 9.97
N LEU A 228 5.31 1.77 8.91
CA LEU A 228 4.22 2.49 8.23
C LEU A 228 3.09 2.90 9.18
N LEU A 229 2.67 1.99 10.07
CA LEU A 229 1.63 2.30 11.06
C LEU A 229 2.07 3.38 12.03
N LYS A 230 3.29 3.29 12.56
CA LYS A 230 3.86 4.31 13.45
C LYS A 230 3.97 5.67 12.77
N TRP A 231 4.46 5.69 11.53
CA TRP A 231 4.54 6.87 10.68
C TRP A 231 3.17 7.52 10.51
N SER A 232 2.18 6.74 10.03
CA SER A 232 0.83 7.24 9.74
C SER A 232 0.14 7.76 11.02
N PHE A 233 0.32 7.06 12.14
CA PHE A 233 -0.20 7.51 13.43
C PHE A 233 0.44 8.84 13.86
N TYR A 234 1.77 8.91 13.93
CA TYR A 234 2.49 10.09 14.42
C TYR A 234 2.17 11.33 13.60
N SER A 235 2.26 11.21 12.28
CA SER A 235 1.98 12.31 11.36
C SER A 235 0.51 12.73 11.35
N SER A 236 -0.43 11.85 11.72
CA SER A 236 -1.83 12.25 11.98
C SER A 236 -1.97 13.09 13.25
N LEU A 237 -1.17 12.84 14.29
CA LEU A 237 -1.14 13.71 15.49
C LEU A 237 -0.64 15.11 15.13
N VAL A 238 0.40 15.21 14.30
CA VAL A 238 0.95 16.49 13.81
C VAL A 238 -0.12 17.29 13.06
N ILE A 239 -0.83 16.66 12.11
CA ILE A 239 -1.89 17.34 11.35
C ILE A 239 -3.05 17.76 12.25
N ARG A 240 -3.40 16.94 13.23
CA ARG A 240 -4.43 17.28 14.22
C ARG A 240 -4.04 18.50 15.06
N GLU A 241 -2.80 18.57 15.55
CA GLU A 241 -2.30 19.75 16.27
C GLU A 241 -2.36 21.02 15.41
N MET A 242 -1.97 20.92 14.13
CA MET A 242 -2.07 22.03 13.18
C MET A 242 -3.53 22.49 12.97
N ALA A 243 -4.46 21.54 12.86
CA ALA A 243 -5.88 21.84 12.73
C ALA A 243 -6.43 22.56 13.97
N LEU A 244 -6.12 22.06 15.18
CA LEU A 244 -6.55 22.66 16.44
C LEU A 244 -6.02 24.08 16.63
N ARG A 245 -4.82 24.36 16.13
CA ARG A 245 -4.19 25.68 16.17
C ARG A 245 -4.66 26.61 15.05
N ASN A 246 -5.51 26.14 14.14
CA ASN A 246 -6.04 26.88 13.00
C ASN A 246 -4.95 27.61 12.20
N VAL A 247 -3.86 26.89 11.90
CA VAL A 247 -2.72 27.47 11.17
C VAL A 247 -3.10 27.83 9.72
N ALA A 248 -2.60 28.96 9.23
CA ALA A 248 -2.96 29.47 7.90
C ALA A 248 -2.52 28.52 6.77
N SER A 249 -1.42 27.80 6.97
CA SER A 249 -0.85 26.88 6.00
C SER A 249 -1.37 25.43 6.10
N PHE A 250 -2.44 25.18 6.85
CA PHE A 250 -2.98 23.83 7.10
C PHE A 250 -3.20 23.01 5.82
N GLY A 251 -3.81 23.62 4.79
CA GLY A 251 -4.09 22.93 3.52
C GLY A 251 -2.82 22.43 2.82
N CYS A 252 -1.71 23.14 2.97
CA CYS A 252 -0.43 22.77 2.36
C CYS A 252 0.23 21.64 3.14
N PHE A 253 0.21 21.69 4.48
CA PHE A 253 0.62 20.56 5.30
C PHE A 253 -0.21 19.30 5.03
N HIS A 254 -1.52 19.44 4.81
CA HIS A 254 -2.37 18.32 4.46
C HIS A 254 -2.03 17.72 3.09
N ALA A 255 -1.79 18.55 2.06
CA ALA A 255 -1.36 18.08 0.75
C ALA A 255 -0.01 17.33 0.83
N ILE A 256 0.95 17.90 1.55
CA ILE A 256 2.26 17.28 1.84
C ILE A 256 2.05 15.94 2.58
N ARG A 257 1.20 15.90 3.61
CA ARG A 257 0.88 14.68 4.37
C ARG A 257 0.36 13.54 3.48
N LEU A 258 -0.55 13.84 2.55
CA LEU A 258 -1.11 12.86 1.61
C LEU A 258 -0.02 12.26 0.73
N LEU A 259 0.87 13.10 0.19
CA LEU A 259 2.04 12.63 -0.56
C LEU A 259 2.92 11.74 0.32
N TYR A 260 3.17 12.14 1.57
CA TYR A 260 4.11 11.46 2.46
C TYR A 260 3.66 10.04 2.78
N ASP A 261 2.37 9.86 3.06
CA ASP A 261 1.82 8.53 3.30
C ASP A 261 1.98 7.62 2.09
N GLU A 262 1.53 8.10 0.93
CA GLU A 262 1.58 7.30 -0.29
C GLU A 262 3.02 7.01 -0.72
N TYR A 263 3.93 7.98 -0.52
CA TYR A 263 5.35 7.80 -0.84
C TYR A 263 6.06 6.87 0.16
N MET A 264 5.80 6.99 1.47
CA MET A 264 6.36 6.04 2.44
C MET A 264 5.88 4.63 2.18
N PHE A 265 4.59 4.46 1.85
CA PHE A 265 4.04 3.19 1.42
C PHE A 265 4.79 2.67 0.20
N PHE A 266 5.00 3.53 -0.82
CA PHE A 266 5.77 3.21 -2.02
C PHE A 266 7.22 2.79 -1.72
N VAL A 267 7.91 3.47 -0.82
CA VAL A 267 9.29 3.10 -0.47
C VAL A 267 9.32 1.75 0.25
N ILE A 268 8.40 1.54 1.20
CA ILE A 268 8.39 0.35 2.04
C ILE A 268 8.03 -0.90 1.25
N GLU A 269 7.06 -0.84 0.34
CA GLU A 269 6.77 -1.99 -0.53
C GLU A 269 7.98 -2.40 -1.38
N HIS A 270 8.74 -1.44 -1.92
CA HIS A 270 9.93 -1.73 -2.73
C HIS A 270 11.05 -2.31 -1.88
N LYS A 271 11.23 -1.80 -0.66
CA LYS A 271 12.20 -2.35 0.30
C LYS A 271 11.84 -3.78 0.70
N VAL A 272 10.56 -4.07 0.95
CA VAL A 272 10.10 -5.43 1.25
C VAL A 272 10.32 -6.35 0.05
N ALA A 273 9.95 -5.91 -1.15
CA ALA A 273 10.17 -6.66 -2.38
C ALA A 273 11.65 -7.02 -2.59
N GLN A 274 12.55 -6.06 -2.39
CA GLN A 274 13.98 -6.28 -2.44
C GLN A 274 14.46 -7.30 -1.39
N ALA A 275 14.00 -7.17 -0.13
CA ALA A 275 14.38 -8.06 0.96
C ALA A 275 13.88 -9.49 0.78
N THR A 276 12.74 -9.68 0.11
CA THR A 276 12.15 -11.01 -0.13
C THR A 276 12.51 -11.60 -1.49
N GLY A 277 13.23 -10.87 -2.36
CA GLY A 277 13.56 -11.30 -3.72
C GLY A 277 12.36 -11.38 -4.66
N GLU A 278 11.33 -10.58 -4.40
CA GLU A 278 10.04 -10.57 -5.12
C GLU A 278 9.84 -9.25 -5.85
N THR A 279 8.83 -9.16 -6.71
CA THR A 279 8.44 -7.87 -7.30
C THR A 279 7.55 -7.06 -6.34
N PRO A 280 7.58 -5.72 -6.41
CA PRO A 280 6.62 -4.88 -5.68
C PRO A 280 5.16 -5.31 -5.89
N ILE A 281 4.78 -5.67 -7.12
CA ILE A 281 3.44 -6.21 -7.40
C ILE A 281 3.18 -7.53 -6.65
N ALA A 282 4.13 -8.46 -6.61
CA ALA A 282 3.95 -9.72 -5.89
C ALA A 282 3.72 -9.48 -4.39
N VAL A 283 4.52 -8.59 -3.77
CA VAL A 283 4.37 -8.19 -2.36
C VAL A 283 3.00 -7.58 -2.09
N MET A 284 2.48 -6.77 -3.00
CA MET A 284 1.13 -6.19 -2.90
C MET A 284 0.02 -7.24 -3.06
N GLY A 285 0.22 -8.21 -3.96
CA GLY A 285 -0.71 -9.31 -4.20
C GLY A 285 -0.87 -10.26 -3.00
N TRP A 286 0.11 -10.34 -2.10
CA TRP A 286 0.00 -11.13 -0.86
C TRP A 286 -1.17 -10.71 0.04
N LYS A 287 -1.63 -9.46 -0.05
CA LYS A 287 -2.82 -8.98 0.67
C LYS A 287 -4.14 -9.60 0.16
N TYR A 288 -4.19 -10.03 -1.10
CA TYR A 288 -5.40 -10.57 -1.74
C TYR A 288 -5.47 -12.11 -1.68
N ASN A 289 -4.34 -12.78 -1.49
CA ASN A 289 -4.26 -14.25 -1.43
C ASN A 289 -4.11 -14.80 0.00
N ASN A 290 -3.84 -13.96 1.02
CA ASN A 290 -3.75 -14.39 2.42
C ASN A 290 -4.93 -13.88 3.26
N ASN A 291 -5.48 -14.81 4.05
CA ASN A 291 -6.60 -14.64 4.96
C ASN A 291 -6.52 -13.34 5.78
N PRO A 292 -7.56 -12.48 5.80
CA PRO A 292 -7.58 -11.19 6.51
C PRO A 292 -7.46 -11.27 8.05
N ASN A 293 -7.33 -12.46 8.63
CA ASN A 293 -7.19 -12.66 10.08
C ASN A 293 -5.80 -12.33 10.63
N ASN A 294 -4.81 -11.98 9.80
CA ASN A 294 -3.48 -11.63 10.28
C ASN A 294 -3.32 -10.16 10.71
N VAL A 295 -4.43 -9.45 11.00
CA VAL A 295 -4.38 -8.15 11.70
C VAL A 295 -3.80 -8.31 13.12
N GLY A 296 -3.93 -9.51 13.73
CA GLY A 296 -3.37 -9.80 15.05
C GLY A 296 -1.84 -9.71 15.16
N ASP A 297 -1.12 -9.85 14.04
CA ASP A 297 0.34 -9.70 14.01
C ASP A 297 0.81 -8.23 13.99
N PHE A 298 -0.10 -7.28 13.74
CA PHE A 298 0.24 -5.86 13.62
C PHE A 298 0.37 -5.16 14.97
N ILE A 299 -0.28 -5.69 16.02
CA ILE A 299 -0.31 -5.11 17.36
C ILE A 299 0.23 -6.14 18.36
N GLN A 300 1.54 -6.39 18.33
CA GLN A 300 2.23 -6.96 19.49
C GLN A 300 3.04 -5.84 20.13
N LEU A 301 2.52 -5.34 21.26
CA LEU A 301 3.29 -4.52 22.20
C LEU A 301 4.49 -5.35 22.68
N GLY A 302 5.67 -4.73 22.69
CA GLY A 302 6.94 -5.38 23.03
C GLY A 302 6.93 -6.08 24.40
N PRO A 303 7.93 -6.94 24.67
CA PRO A 303 7.97 -7.75 25.87
C PRO A 303 7.94 -6.86 27.12
N ARG A 304 6.88 -7.01 27.94
CA ARG A 304 6.85 -6.45 29.31
C ARG A 304 7.98 -7.09 30.11
N ASN A 305 8.95 -6.30 30.54
CA ASN A 305 9.92 -6.72 31.54
C ASN A 305 9.17 -7.26 32.77
N ALA A 306 9.34 -8.55 33.04
CA ALA A 306 8.95 -9.17 34.29
C ALA A 306 9.81 -8.57 35.42
N GLY A 307 9.19 -7.87 36.38
CA GLY A 307 9.95 -7.32 37.49
C GLY A 307 9.19 -6.40 38.42
N ARG A 308 8.20 -6.92 39.17
CA ARG A 308 8.00 -6.69 40.62
C ARG A 308 6.72 -7.38 41.09
N LYS A 309 6.89 -8.48 41.83
CA LYS A 309 5.84 -9.07 42.66
C LYS A 309 5.47 -8.07 43.76
N MET A 310 4.23 -7.61 43.79
CA MET A 310 3.60 -7.15 45.03
C MET A 310 2.63 -8.24 45.48
N ALA A 311 2.81 -8.69 46.71
CA ALA A 311 2.06 -9.77 47.33
C ALA A 311 0.60 -9.35 47.55
N SER A 312 -0.34 -10.20 47.11
CA SER A 312 -1.75 -10.11 47.49
C SER A 312 -1.90 -10.50 48.96
N ARG A 313 -2.44 -9.60 49.77
CA ARG A 313 -2.93 -9.91 51.12
C ARG A 313 -4.41 -10.28 51.01
N THR A 314 -4.69 -11.52 51.38
CA THR A 314 -6.01 -12.12 51.57
C THR A 314 -6.85 -11.34 52.57
N LEU A 315 -8.13 -11.13 52.26
CA LEU A 315 -9.22 -11.07 53.25
C LEU A 315 -10.44 -11.77 52.66
N ALA A 316 -10.81 -12.89 53.28
CA ALA A 316 -12.07 -13.61 53.10
C ALA A 316 -13.25 -12.72 53.53
N VAL A 317 -14.48 -12.91 53.03
CA VAL A 317 -15.54 -13.85 53.46
C VAL A 317 -16.70 -13.54 52.47
N GLY A 318 -17.37 -14.46 51.76
CA GLY A 318 -18.19 -15.57 52.23
C GLY A 318 -19.70 -15.21 52.15
N THR A 319 -20.46 -15.99 51.36
CA THR A 319 -21.93 -16.26 51.40
C THR A 319 -22.88 -15.08 51.06
N ASP A 320 -23.97 -15.17 50.30
CA ASP A 320 -24.81 -16.28 49.82
C ASP A 320 -25.56 -15.89 48.52
N GLU A 321 -25.98 -16.92 47.78
CA GLU A 321 -26.89 -16.87 46.63
C GLU A 321 -28.33 -16.54 47.05
N ALA A 322 -29.03 -15.72 46.26
CA ALA A 322 -30.48 -15.87 46.04
C ALA A 322 -30.94 -15.14 44.75
N SER A 323 -31.36 -15.97 43.81
CA SER A 323 -32.18 -15.71 42.63
C SER A 323 -33.36 -14.75 42.83
N HIS A 324 -33.58 -13.79 41.92
CA HIS A 324 -34.92 -13.34 41.55
C HIS A 324 -34.98 -12.77 40.12
N HIS A 325 -36.01 -13.25 39.40
CA HIS A 325 -36.42 -12.89 38.05
C HIS A 325 -36.76 -11.40 37.88
N ALA A 326 -36.57 -10.93 36.64
CA ALA A 326 -36.94 -9.60 36.17
C ALA A 326 -38.45 -9.36 36.18
N VAL A 327 -38.86 -8.19 36.69
CA VAL A 327 -40.18 -7.59 36.47
C VAL A 327 -39.97 -6.17 35.93
N ALA A 328 -40.56 -5.90 34.78
CA ALA A 328 -40.61 -4.59 34.15
C ALA A 328 -41.75 -3.77 34.75
N THR A 329 -41.47 -2.54 35.22
CA THR A 329 -42.52 -1.51 35.34
C THR A 329 -41.98 -0.09 35.26
N LYS A 330 -42.39 0.57 34.18
CA LYS A 330 -42.83 1.98 34.04
C LYS A 330 -41.97 3.11 34.63
N ARG A 331 -41.41 3.87 33.67
CA ARG A 331 -41.24 5.33 33.71
C ARG A 331 -42.42 6.05 34.38
N LEU A 332 -42.10 6.91 35.33
CA LEU A 332 -42.90 8.06 35.74
C LEU A 332 -42.09 9.33 35.49
N LYS A 333 -42.84 10.42 35.36
CA LYS A 333 -42.62 11.55 34.47
C LYS A 333 -42.48 12.83 35.32
N ILE A 334 -41.69 13.77 34.81
CA ILE A 334 -41.75 15.24 35.02
C ILE A 334 -41.23 15.79 36.35
N GLY A 335 -40.16 16.58 36.21
CA GLY A 335 -39.97 17.89 36.84
C GLY A 335 -39.55 18.85 35.74
#